data_AF-A0A655J866-F1
#
_entry.id   AF-A0A655J866-F1
#
_cell.length_a   1.000
_cell.length_b   1.000
_cell.length_c   1.000
_cell.angle_alpha   90.00
_cell.angle_beta   90.00
_cell.angle_gamma   90.00
#
_symmetry.space_group_name_H-M   'P 1'
#
loop_
_entity.id
_entity.type
_entity.pdbx_description
1 polymer ?
#
loop_
_entity_poly.entity_id
_entity_poly.type
_entity_poly.pdbx_seq_one_letter_code
_entity_poly.pdbx_strand_id
1 'polypeptide(L)'
;MPECQAGIGVAAGQVVAGNVGAHERFEYTVIGEPVNEAARLCELAKSYPSRLLASSQTLRGASENECARWSLGETVTLRGHDQPIRLASPVQQLQMPAQSADIVGGALGDHQTHTIYRGAHPTD
;
A
#
# COMPACT_ATOMS: atom_id res chain seq x y z
N MET A 1 10.36 5.18 -21.19
CA MET A 1 10.99 4.57 -20.00
C MET A 1 10.31 3.24 -19.78
N PRO A 2 11.03 2.12 -19.67
CA PRO A 2 10.41 0.84 -19.32
C PRO A 2 9.85 0.90 -17.90
N GLU A 3 8.85 0.07 -17.62
CA GLU A 3 8.17 0.00 -16.34
C GLU A 3 9.14 -0.53 -15.27
N CYS A 4 9.44 0.28 -14.25
CA CYS A 4 10.32 -0.10 -13.14
C CYS A 4 9.49 -0.75 -12.03
N GLN A 5 9.73 -2.03 -11.76
CA GLN A 5 9.09 -2.73 -10.64
C GLN A 5 9.95 -2.58 -9.39
N ALA A 6 9.34 -2.14 -8.29
CA ALA A 6 9.99 -2.00 -6.98
C ALA A 6 9.20 -2.73 -5.89
N GLY A 7 9.91 -3.28 -4.91
CA GLY A 7 9.32 -3.65 -3.63
C GLY A 7 9.35 -2.44 -2.69
N ILE A 8 8.36 -2.33 -1.81
CA ILE A 8 8.25 -1.23 -0.84
C ILE A 8 8.00 -1.85 0.54
N GLY A 9 8.86 -1.52 1.50
CA GLY A 9 8.74 -1.92 2.90
C GLY A 9 8.58 -0.70 3.79
N VAL A 10 7.60 -0.72 4.69
CA VAL A 10 7.30 0.39 5.60
C VAL A 10 7.38 -0.07 7.05
N ALA A 11 8.33 0.50 7.78
CA ALA A 11 8.48 0.29 9.22
C ALA A 11 8.53 1.65 9.93
N ALA A 12 8.07 1.70 11.19
CA ALA A 12 8.11 2.90 12.00
C ALA A 12 8.58 2.59 13.43
N GLY A 13 9.39 3.49 13.98
CA GLY A 13 9.87 3.41 15.35
C GLY A 13 10.91 4.48 15.64
N GLN A 14 11.49 4.42 16.84
CA GLN A 14 12.55 5.32 17.26
C GLN A 14 13.85 5.02 16.51
N VAL A 15 14.53 6.06 16.06
CA VAL A 15 15.78 6.00 15.31
C VAL A 15 16.70 7.14 15.73
N VAL A 16 17.99 6.98 15.48
CA VAL A 16 18.99 8.05 15.63
C VAL A 16 19.37 8.55 14.24
N ALA A 17 19.31 9.85 14.01
CA ALA A 17 19.76 10.48 12.78
C ALA A 17 20.96 11.40 13.05
N GLY A 18 21.97 11.36 12.19
CA GLY A 18 23.15 12.21 12.36
C GLY A 18 24.28 11.93 11.38
N ASN A 19 25.36 12.69 11.52
CA ASN A 19 26.57 12.53 10.73
C ASN A 19 27.41 11.37 11.29
N VAL A 20 27.77 10.41 10.45
CA VAL A 20 28.65 9.29 10.76
C VAL A 20 29.89 9.39 9.89
N GLY A 21 31.07 9.22 10.48
CA GLY A 21 32.36 9.21 9.77
C GLY A 21 33.45 10.04 10.43
N ALA A 22 34.62 10.05 9.80
CA ALA A 22 35.77 10.86 10.21
C ALA A 22 35.71 12.25 9.56
N HIS A 23 36.52 13.18 10.06
CA HIS A 23 36.44 14.62 9.77
C HIS A 23 36.37 15.01 8.28
N GLU A 24 36.93 14.18 7.38
CA GLU A 24 36.98 14.44 5.94
C GLU A 24 35.86 13.75 5.12
N ARG A 25 35.07 12.87 5.74
CA ARG A 25 33.97 12.13 5.09
C ARG A 25 32.86 11.88 6.10
N PHE A 26 31.98 12.87 6.30
CA PHE A 26 30.74 12.69 7.04
C PHE A 26 29.61 12.29 6.10
N GLU A 27 28.88 11.24 6.47
CA GLU A 27 27.64 10.84 5.82
C GLU A 27 26.47 11.03 6.80
N TYR A 28 25.45 11.77 6.38
CA TYR A 28 24.22 11.89 7.17
C TYR A 28 23.39 10.64 6.99
N THR A 29 23.11 9.94 8.08
CA THR A 29 22.42 8.64 8.04
C THR A 29 21.40 8.51 9.17
N VAL A 30 20.51 7.53 9.02
CA VAL A 30 19.52 7.13 10.02
C VAL A 30 19.81 5.70 10.43
N ILE A 31 19.97 5.47 11.73
CA ILE A 31 20.32 4.18 12.31
C ILE A 31 19.23 3.77 13.30
N GLY A 32 18.74 2.55 13.14
CA GLY A 32 17.80 1.94 14.08
C GLY A 32 17.19 0.65 13.53
N GLU A 33 16.60 -0.12 14.43
CA GLU A 33 15.88 -1.35 14.08
C GLU A 33 14.79 -1.13 13.01
N PRO A 34 13.97 -0.05 13.05
CA PRO A 34 12.97 0.22 12.00
C PRO A 34 13.58 0.36 10.60
N VAL A 35 14.80 0.87 10.47
CA VAL A 35 15.48 1.00 9.16
C VAL A 35 15.78 -0.38 8.58
N ASN A 36 16.29 -1.28 9.42
CA ASN A 36 16.57 -2.66 9.03
C ASN A 36 15.28 -3.45 8.74
N GLU A 37 14.23 -3.25 9.54
CA GLU A 37 12.92 -3.83 9.31
C GLU A 37 12.33 -3.38 7.97
N ALA A 38 12.34 -2.09 7.66
CA ALA A 38 11.87 -1.56 6.38
C ALA A 38 12.62 -2.17 5.19
N ALA A 39 13.94 -2.29 5.28
CA ALA A 39 14.76 -2.91 4.22
C ALA A 39 14.40 -4.39 4.01
N ARG A 40 14.17 -5.14 5.09
CA ARG A 40 13.77 -6.57 5.02
C ARG A 40 12.35 -6.72 4.48
N LEU A 41 11.43 -5.86 4.89
CA LEU A 41 10.06 -5.81 4.34
C LEU A 41 10.09 -5.48 2.85
N CYS A 42 10.98 -4.57 2.42
CA CYS A 42 11.15 -4.22 1.01
C CYS A 42 11.58 -5.41 0.16
N GLU A 43 12.55 -6.20 0.63
CA GLU A 43 12.94 -7.44 -0.04
C GLU A 43 11.81 -8.47 -0.07
N LEU A 44 11.13 -8.68 1.06
CA LEU A 44 10.00 -9.61 1.16
C LEU A 44 8.83 -9.20 0.24
N ALA A 45 8.57 -7.91 0.15
CA ALA A 45 7.47 -7.36 -0.64
C ALA A 45 7.57 -7.74 -2.13
N LYS A 46 8.78 -7.99 -2.66
CA LYS A 46 8.97 -8.44 -4.05
C LYS A 46 8.26 -9.75 -4.38
N SER A 47 7.95 -10.56 -3.37
CA SER A 47 7.22 -11.83 -3.49
C SER A 47 5.69 -11.69 -3.31
N TYR A 48 5.19 -10.50 -2.98
CA TYR A 48 3.76 -10.24 -2.78
C TYR A 48 3.16 -9.54 -4.00
N PRO A 49 1.89 -9.83 -4.36
CA PRO A 49 1.22 -9.20 -5.50
C PRO A 49 1.17 -7.66 -5.41
N SER A 50 0.98 -7.10 -4.21
CA SER A 50 0.94 -5.66 -3.98
C SER A 50 2.31 -4.98 -4.11
N ARG A 51 3.40 -5.76 -3.98
CA ARG A 51 4.78 -5.27 -3.82
C ARG A 51 4.97 -4.21 -2.71
N LEU A 52 4.02 -4.14 -1.77
CA LEU A 52 4.01 -3.22 -0.64
C LEU A 52 3.63 -3.97 0.63
N LEU A 53 4.52 -3.90 1.62
CA LEU A 53 4.32 -4.45 2.95
C LEU A 53 4.63 -3.42 4.03
N ALA A 54 3.87 -3.49 5.12
CA ALA A 54 4.16 -2.82 6.37
C ALA A 54 4.10 -3.84 7.52
N SER A 55 4.61 -3.48 8.70
CA SER A 55 4.33 -4.24 9.91
C SER A 55 3.09 -3.72 10.64
N SER A 56 2.43 -4.61 11.39
CA SER A 56 1.31 -4.23 12.25
C SER A 56 1.67 -3.14 13.28
N GLN A 57 2.95 -3.04 13.66
CA GLN A 57 3.44 -1.98 14.54
C GLN A 57 3.40 -0.62 13.88
N THR A 58 3.82 -0.53 12.61
CA THR A 58 3.70 0.69 11.81
C THR A 58 2.25 1.16 11.77
N LEU A 59 1.30 0.25 11.55
CA LEU A 59 -0.11 0.60 11.50
C LEU A 59 -0.66 1.10 12.83
N ARG A 60 -0.16 0.63 13.98
CA ARG A 60 -0.60 1.16 15.29
C ARG A 60 -0.27 2.64 15.48
N GLY A 61 0.74 3.15 14.79
CA GLY A 61 1.08 4.57 14.79
C GLY A 61 0.33 5.40 13.75
N ALA A 62 -0.46 4.77 12.87
CA ALA A 62 -1.22 5.45 11.83
C ALA A 62 -2.62 5.84 12.33
N SER A 63 -3.27 6.77 11.62
CA SER A 63 -4.67 7.12 11.87
C SER A 63 -5.61 5.97 11.52
N GLU A 64 -6.78 5.90 12.16
CA GLU A 64 -7.80 4.87 11.88
C GLU A 64 -8.20 4.80 10.40
N ASN A 65 -8.37 5.97 9.75
CA ASN A 65 -8.68 6.06 8.32
C ASN A 65 -7.61 5.42 7.43
N GLU A 66 -6.34 5.55 7.83
CA GLU A 66 -5.24 4.91 7.11
C GLU A 66 -5.22 3.42 7.42
N CYS A 67 -5.33 2.99 8.68
CA CYS A 67 -5.41 1.58 9.05
C CYS A 67 -6.50 0.82 8.29
N ALA A 68 -7.66 1.44 8.02
CA ALA A 68 -8.76 0.86 7.26
C ALA A 68 -8.40 0.51 5.80
N ARG A 69 -7.31 1.06 5.27
CA ARG A 69 -6.79 0.76 3.92
C ARG A 69 -5.81 -0.40 3.90
N TRP A 70 -5.55 -1.04 5.03
CA TRP A 70 -4.62 -2.16 5.16
C TRP A 70 -5.34 -3.40 5.71
N SER A 71 -4.91 -4.56 5.22
CA SER A 71 -5.31 -5.86 5.74
C SER A 71 -4.13 -6.49 6.49
N LEU A 72 -4.39 -7.01 7.69
CA LEU A 72 -3.41 -7.76 8.46
C LEU A 72 -3.33 -9.20 7.92
N GLY A 73 -2.14 -9.60 7.50
CA GLY A 73 -1.86 -10.93 6.97
C GLY A 73 -1.22 -11.85 8.00
N GLU A 74 -0.33 -12.70 7.47
CA GLU A 74 0.45 -13.68 8.20
C GLU A 74 1.50 -13.07 9.13
N THR A 75 2.04 -13.91 10.01
CA THR A 75 3.12 -13.55 10.92
C THR A 75 4.39 -14.26 10.49
N VAL A 76 5.46 -13.50 10.29
CA VAL A 76 6.75 -14.01 9.79
C VAL A 76 7.88 -13.57 10.70
N THR A 77 8.92 -14.40 10.78
CA THR A 77 10.19 -14.03 11.39
C THR A 77 11.12 -13.57 10.28
N LEU A 78 11.44 -12.27 10.26
CA LEU A 78 12.40 -11.74 9.29
C LEU A 78 13.81 -12.24 9.63
N ARG A 79 14.66 -12.40 8.61
CA ARG A 79 16.05 -12.82 8.80
C ARG A 79 16.79 -11.86 9.75
N GLY A 80 17.37 -12.40 10.82
CA GLY A 80 18.11 -11.62 11.81
C GLY A 80 17.22 -10.73 12.68
N HIS A 81 15.98 -11.16 12.91
CA HIS A 81 15.03 -10.55 13.82
C HIS A 81 14.40 -11.66 14.66
N ASP A 82 14.56 -11.60 15.98
CA ASP A 82 14.15 -12.71 16.86
C ASP A 82 12.64 -12.69 17.13
N GLN A 83 12.00 -11.52 17.00
CA GLN A 83 10.57 -11.39 17.26
C GLN A 83 9.77 -11.57 15.96
N PRO A 84 8.72 -12.39 15.98
CA PRO A 84 7.84 -12.51 14.82
C PRO A 84 7.07 -11.21 14.59
N ILE A 85 6.96 -10.78 13.33
CA ILE A 85 6.20 -9.60 12.93
C ILE A 85 4.95 -10.01 12.16
N ARG A 86 3.82 -9.38 12.49
CA ARG A 86 2.60 -9.53 11.69
C ARG A 86 2.63 -8.55 10.52
N LEU A 87 2.53 -9.09 9.31
CA LEU A 87 2.56 -8.32 8.07
C LEU A 87 1.21 -7.63 7.82
N ALA A 88 1.28 -6.52 7.09
CA ALA A 88 0.13 -5.83 6.55
C ALA A 88 0.37 -5.49 5.09
N SER A 89 -0.68 -5.59 4.27
CA SER A 89 -0.68 -5.18 2.87
C SER A 89 -1.89 -4.30 2.59
N PRO A 90 -1.84 -3.39 1.61
CA PRO A 90 -3.01 -2.61 1.23
C PRO A 90 -4.20 -3.50 0.87
N VAL A 91 -5.40 -3.06 1.23
CA VAL A 91 -6.63 -3.69 0.71
C VAL A 91 -6.66 -3.46 -0.80
N GLN A 92 -6.86 -4.51 -1.58
CA GLN A 92 -6.94 -4.37 -3.03
C GLN A 92 -8.24 -3.64 -3.36
N GLN A 93 -8.14 -2.40 -3.82
CA GLN A 93 -9.29 -1.68 -4.32
C GLN A 93 -9.71 -2.39 -5.60
N LEU A 94 -10.86 -3.09 -5.58
CA LEU A 94 -11.43 -3.66 -6.80
C LEU A 94 -11.54 -2.53 -7.81
N GLN A 95 -10.73 -2.57 -8.88
CA GLN A 95 -10.95 -1.73 -10.05
C GLN A 95 -12.34 -2.11 -10.56
N MET A 96 -13.33 -1.24 -10.35
CA MET A 96 -14.55 -1.33 -11.13
C MET A 96 -14.14 -1.10 -12.59
N PRO A 97 -14.42 -2.03 -13.51
CA PRO A 97 -14.10 -1.81 -14.91
C PRO A 97 -14.80 -0.52 -15.34
N ALA A 98 -14.01 0.41 -15.89
CA ALA A 98 -14.55 1.60 -16.52
C ALA A 98 -15.55 1.13 -17.58
N GLN A 99 -16.83 1.43 -17.38
CA GLN A 99 -17.87 1.08 -18.34
C GLN A 99 -17.50 1.77 -19.67
N SER A 100 -17.12 0.98 -20.66
CA SER A 100 -17.02 1.43 -22.04
C SER A 100 -18.41 1.87 -22.47
N ALA A 101 -18.62 3.18 -22.53
CA ALA A 101 -19.77 3.74 -23.20
C ALA A 101 -19.59 3.48 -24.70
N ASP A 102 -20.02 2.30 -25.15
CA ASP A 102 -20.28 2.07 -26.57
C ASP A 102 -21.48 2.93 -26.96
N ILE A 103 -21.20 4.14 -27.42
CA ILE A 103 -22.19 4.98 -28.08
C ILE A 103 -22.37 4.43 -29.49
N VAL A 104 -23.21 3.40 -29.65
CA VAL A 104 -23.75 3.05 -30.97
C VAL A 104 -24.77 4.11 -31.34
N GLY A 105 -24.45 4.86 -32.39
CA GLY A 105 -25.19 6.05 -32.80
C GLY A 105 -26.63 5.81 -33.24
N GLY A 106 -27.41 6.88 -33.18
CA GLY A 106 -28.73 6.97 -33.80
C GLY A 106 -29.18 8.42 -33.78
N ALA A 107 -29.06 9.09 -34.93
CA ALA A 107 -29.65 10.40 -35.15
C ALA A 107 -31.18 10.32 -35.00
N LEU A 108 -31.76 11.37 -34.39
CA LEU A 108 -33.08 11.99 -34.64
C LEU A 108 -33.75 12.39 -33.32
N GLY A 109 -34.17 13.65 -33.24
CA GLY A 109 -35.35 14.05 -32.46
C GLY A 109 -35.07 14.80 -31.16
N ASP A 110 -35.77 15.92 -31.04
CA ASP A 110 -35.73 16.87 -29.93
C ASP A 110 -35.95 16.26 -28.53
N HIS A 111 -35.26 16.88 -27.57
CA HIS A 111 -35.68 17.18 -26.20
C HIS A 111 -36.20 16.04 -25.28
N GLN A 112 -35.43 15.86 -24.20
CA GLN A 112 -35.75 15.24 -22.91
C GLN A 112 -35.88 13.71 -22.86
N THR A 113 -34.94 13.07 -22.16
CA THR A 113 -35.28 11.85 -21.41
C THR A 113 -34.56 11.84 -20.07
N HIS A 114 -35.39 11.92 -19.03
CA HIS A 114 -35.09 11.82 -17.61
C HIS A 114 -34.83 10.33 -17.31
N THR A 115 -33.57 9.91 -17.11
CA THR A 115 -33.29 8.51 -16.73
C THR A 115 -33.32 8.36 -15.22
N ILE A 116 -34.47 7.87 -14.76
CA ILE A 116 -34.77 7.48 -13.39
C ILE A 116 -33.96 6.21 -13.05
N TYR A 117 -33.08 6.27 -12.05
CA TYR A 117 -32.40 5.08 -11.52
C TYR A 117 -33.37 4.29 -10.65
N ARG A 118 -33.86 3.15 -11.14
CA ARG A 118 -34.60 2.18 -10.33
C ARG A 118 -33.57 1.27 -9.64
N GLY A 119 -33.33 1.52 -8.35
CA GLY A 119 -32.54 0.62 -7.50
C GLY A 119 -33.19 -0.76 -7.42
N ALA A 120 -32.40 -1.80 -7.69
CA ALA A 120 -32.76 -3.17 -7.39
C ALA A 120 -32.66 -3.38 -5.86
N HIS A 121 -33.81 -3.44 -5.20
CA HIS A 121 -33.92 -4.05 -3.88
C HIS A 121 -34.02 -5.58 -4.06
N PRO A 122 -33.20 -6.39 -3.38
CA PRO A 122 -33.40 -7.83 -3.29
C PRO A 122 -34.26 -8.18 -2.05
N THR A 123 -34.67 -9.46 -1.98
CA THR A 123 -35.55 -10.16 -1.00
C THR A 123 -37.04 -10.08 -1.36
N ASP A 124 -37.79 -11.18 -1.52
CA ASP A 124 -37.64 -12.60 -1.13
C ASP A 124 -38.37 -13.47 -2.19
#